data_AF-A0A4R9W9C4-F1
#
_entry.id   AF-A0A4R9W9C4-F1
#
_cell.length_a   1.000
_cell.length_b   1.000
_cell.length_c   1.000
_cell.angle_alpha   90.00
_cell.angle_beta   90.00
_cell.angle_gamma   90.00
#
_symmetry.space_group_name_H-M   'P 1'
#
loop_
_entity.id
_entity.type
_entity.pdbx_description
1 polymer ?
#
loop_
_entity_poly.entity_id
_entity_poly.type
_entity_poly.pdbx_seq_one_letter_code
_entity_poly.pdbx_strand_id
1 'polypeptide(L)'
;MTYTKKTGEFTRIGDTVHFTIDITLSAKGSSVGSAQVAGLPYAKKANATSACAIYMSAVTSCVGDTALLAQVGAGTTTINPRKMVTGTATILTDADFTNTTILRLDGSYKV
;
A
#
# COMPACT_ATOMS: atom_id res chain seq x y z
N MET A 1 6.23 -0.92 -14.30
CA MET A 1 5.83 -2.15 -13.61
C MET A 1 4.85 -2.92 -14.47
N THR A 2 4.94 -4.25 -14.47
CA THR A 2 3.94 -5.15 -15.09
C THR A 2 3.33 -6.05 -14.02
N TYR A 3 2.09 -6.48 -14.24
CA TYR A 3 1.26 -7.12 -13.21
C TYR A 3 0.68 -8.44 -13.73
N THR A 4 0.78 -9.50 -12.93
CA THR A 4 -0.03 -10.72 -13.11
C THR A 4 -1.39 -10.60 -12.44
N LYS A 5 -1.48 -9.78 -11.37
CA LYS A 5 -2.74 -9.46 -10.69
C LYS A 5 -2.73 -8.00 -10.27
N LYS A 6 -3.84 -7.30 -10.51
CA LYS A 6 -4.06 -5.91 -10.10
C LYS A 6 -5.56 -5.68 -9.89
N THR A 7 -6.06 -6.15 -8.75
CA THR A 7 -7.49 -6.11 -8.43
C THR A 7 -7.71 -5.38 -7.12
N GLY A 8 -8.82 -4.66 -7.03
CA GLY A 8 -9.28 -4.02 -5.80
C GLY A 8 -10.80 -4.04 -5.74
N GLU A 9 -11.33 -4.30 -4.56
CA GLU A 9 -12.75 -4.30 -4.26
C GLU A 9 -13.01 -3.33 -3.12
N PHE A 10 -14.19 -2.71 -3.12
CA PHE A 10 -14.57 -1.82 -2.04
C PHE A 10 -16.08 -1.86 -1.79
N THR A 11 -16.45 -1.60 -0.54
CA THR A 11 -17.83 -1.40 -0.12
C THR A 11 -17.90 -0.11 0.67
N ARG A 12 -18.81 0.79 0.28
CA ARG A 12 -19.09 2.01 1.03
C ARG A 12 -20.34 1.82 1.88
N ILE A 13 -20.23 2.13 3.17
CA ILE A 13 -21.34 2.12 4.14
C ILE A 13 -21.33 3.48 4.85
N GLY A 14 -22.27 4.34 4.48
CA GLY A 14 -22.28 5.74 4.93
C GLY A 14 -21.00 6.48 4.57
N ASP A 15 -20.32 7.03 5.59
CA ASP A 15 -19.06 7.77 5.45
C ASP A 15 -17.81 6.89 5.60
N THR A 16 -17.97 5.56 5.63
CA THR A 16 -16.84 4.62 5.68
C THR A 16 -16.71 3.87 4.38
N VAL A 17 -15.49 3.79 3.84
CA VAL A 17 -15.11 2.90 2.75
C VAL A 17 -14.30 1.75 3.32
N HIS A 18 -14.73 0.52 3.10
CA HIS A 18 -13.95 -0.70 3.31
C HIS A 18 -13.35 -1.12 1.98
N PHE A 19 -12.07 -1.54 1.97
CA PHE A 19 -11.39 -1.94 0.75
C PHE A 19 -10.50 -3.16 0.99
N THR A 20 -10.34 -3.96 -0.07
CA THR A 20 -9.36 -5.03 -0.15
C THR A 20 -8.67 -4.94 -1.51
N ILE A 21 -7.35 -5.06 -1.53
CA ILE A 21 -6.51 -4.92 -2.73
C ILE A 21 -5.55 -6.09 -2.80
N ASP A 22 -5.37 -6.65 -4.00
CA ASP A 22 -4.40 -7.70 -4.29
C ASP A 22 -3.64 -7.37 -5.58
N ILE A 23 -2.34 -7.15 -5.43
CA ILE A 23 -1.43 -6.79 -6.51
C ILE A 23 -0.30 -7.82 -6.52
N THR A 24 -0.03 -8.41 -7.69
CA THR A 24 1.12 -9.27 -7.92
C THR A 24 1.86 -8.77 -9.15
N LEU A 25 3.16 -8.50 -9.00
CA LEU A 25 4.03 -8.08 -10.08
C LEU A 25 4.46 -9.29 -10.92
N SER A 26 4.53 -9.10 -12.25
CA SER A 26 5.33 -9.97 -13.13
C SER A 26 6.75 -9.43 -13.31
N ALA A 27 6.92 -8.10 -13.29
CA ALA A 27 8.23 -7.46 -13.28
C ALA A 27 8.15 -6.03 -12.71
N LYS A 28 9.17 -5.64 -11.93
CA LYS A 28 9.36 -4.26 -11.47
C LYS A 28 9.65 -3.35 -12.66
N GLY A 29 10.47 -3.82 -13.60
CA GLY A 29 11.00 -3.03 -14.71
C GLY A 29 11.87 -1.88 -14.22
N SER A 30 11.91 -0.78 -14.97
CA SER A 30 12.68 0.43 -14.66
C SER A 30 11.99 1.40 -13.68
N SER A 31 11.01 0.92 -12.89
CA SER A 31 10.30 1.77 -11.92
C SER A 31 11.26 2.22 -10.80
N VAL A 32 11.25 3.52 -10.52
CA VAL A 32 12.07 4.18 -9.50
C VAL A 32 11.23 5.07 -8.59
N GLY A 33 11.68 5.30 -7.35
CA GLY A 33 11.08 6.24 -6.41
C GLY A 33 10.16 5.60 -5.36
N SER A 34 9.34 6.43 -4.70
CA SER A 34 8.44 6.01 -3.62
C SER A 34 7.23 5.23 -4.14
N ALA A 35 6.93 4.11 -3.51
CA ALA A 35 5.78 3.29 -3.81
C ALA A 35 4.48 3.93 -3.30
N GLN A 36 3.47 3.98 -4.16
CA GLN A 36 2.11 4.40 -3.83
C GLN A 36 1.11 3.46 -4.50
N VAL A 37 0.07 3.10 -3.77
CA VAL A 37 -1.12 2.46 -4.35
C VAL A 37 -2.19 3.54 -4.49
N ALA A 38 -2.38 4.00 -5.71
CA ALA A 38 -3.36 5.03 -6.04
C ALA A 38 -4.66 4.40 -6.58
N GLY A 39 -5.70 5.23 -6.69
CA GLY A 39 -6.98 4.83 -7.30
C GLY A 39 -8.02 4.36 -6.30
N LEU A 40 -7.91 4.75 -5.02
CA LEU A 40 -9.04 4.62 -4.11
C LEU A 40 -10.24 5.42 -4.65
N PRO A 41 -11.47 4.91 -4.49
CA PRO A 41 -12.65 5.47 -5.15
C PRO A 41 -13.05 6.86 -4.63
N TYR A 42 -12.67 7.19 -3.38
CA TYR A 42 -12.98 8.46 -2.74
C TYR A 42 -11.78 8.95 -1.94
N ALA A 43 -11.60 10.27 -1.90
CA ALA A 43 -10.56 10.87 -1.08
C ALA A 43 -10.87 10.64 0.41
N LYS A 44 -9.85 10.30 1.19
CA LYS A 44 -9.96 10.15 2.64
C LYS A 44 -10.15 11.53 3.29
N LYS A 45 -10.96 11.64 4.34
CA LYS A 45 -11.20 12.89 5.09
C LYS A 45 -9.88 13.59 5.47
N ALA A 46 -9.73 14.88 5.18
CA ALA A 46 -8.44 15.59 5.28
C ALA A 46 -7.86 15.80 6.70
N ASN A 47 -8.40 15.17 7.74
CA ASN A 47 -8.02 15.41 9.14
C ASN A 47 -6.84 14.57 9.67
N ALA A 48 -6.59 13.38 9.11
CA ALA A 48 -5.57 12.44 9.60
C ALA A 48 -5.22 11.39 8.54
N THR A 49 -4.25 10.52 8.77
CA THR A 49 -4.12 9.28 7.99
C THR A 49 -4.98 8.17 8.61
N SER A 50 -5.20 7.08 7.88
CA SER A 50 -5.84 5.87 8.43
C SER A 50 -4.93 4.67 8.19
N ALA A 51 -4.59 3.94 9.25
CA ALA A 51 -3.82 2.71 9.12
C ALA A 51 -4.63 1.64 8.37
N CYS A 52 -3.94 0.80 7.62
CA CYS A 52 -4.52 -0.38 6.98
C CYS A 52 -3.57 -1.56 7.13
N ALA A 53 -4.13 -2.76 7.12
CA ALA A 53 -3.37 -3.98 7.15
C ALA A 53 -2.62 -4.16 5.83
N ILE A 54 -1.39 -4.66 5.92
CA ILE A 54 -0.53 -4.91 4.77
C ILE A 54 0.11 -6.29 4.92
N TYR A 55 0.11 -7.02 3.80
CA TYR A 55 0.91 -8.23 3.62
C TYR A 55 1.76 -8.04 2.38
N MET A 56 3.06 -8.32 2.49
CA MET A 56 3.97 -8.35 1.35
C MET A 56 4.85 -9.59 1.39
N SER A 57 5.13 -10.16 0.22
CA SER A 57 6.06 -11.27 0.05
C SER A 57 6.81 -11.14 -1.27
N ALA A 58 7.91 -11.90 -1.43
CA ALA A 58 8.84 -11.77 -2.55
C ALA A 58 9.35 -10.32 -2.70
N VAL A 59 9.90 -9.80 -1.60
CA VAL A 59 10.41 -8.43 -1.45
C VAL A 59 11.87 -8.46 -1.02
N THR A 60 12.60 -7.38 -1.28
CA THR A 60 13.99 -7.23 -0.80
C THR A 60 14.03 -6.56 0.57
N SER A 61 13.03 -5.74 0.89
CA SER A 61 12.88 -5.15 2.22
C SER A 61 12.14 -6.06 3.19
N CYS A 62 12.08 -5.65 4.46
CA CYS A 62 11.30 -6.37 5.48
C CYS A 62 11.83 -7.77 5.79
N VAL A 63 13.11 -8.01 5.52
CA VAL A 63 13.86 -9.17 6.00
C VAL A 63 14.37 -8.86 7.41
N GLY A 64 14.05 -9.70 8.40
CA GLY A 64 14.39 -9.47 9.81
C GLY A 64 13.33 -8.63 10.57
N ASP A 65 13.75 -7.80 11.52
CA ASP A 65 12.89 -7.09 12.50
C ASP A 65 12.12 -5.87 11.93
N THR A 66 11.97 -5.78 10.62
CA THR A 66 11.34 -4.62 9.98
C THR A 66 9.84 -4.87 9.77
N ALA A 67 9.01 -4.24 10.59
CA ALA A 67 7.56 -4.29 10.46
C ALA A 67 7.07 -3.55 9.20
N LEU A 68 6.12 -4.17 8.50
CA LEU A 68 5.38 -3.55 7.40
C LEU A 68 4.22 -2.70 7.95
N LEU A 69 4.00 -1.56 7.30
CA LEU A 69 2.97 -0.60 7.64
C LEU A 69 2.31 -0.12 6.35
N ALA A 70 1.05 0.29 6.43
CA ALA A 70 0.42 1.00 5.32
C ALA A 70 -0.59 2.01 5.86
N GLN A 71 -0.71 3.14 5.16
CA GLN A 71 -1.65 4.17 5.54
C GLN A 71 -2.32 4.83 4.33
N VAL A 72 -3.62 5.07 4.46
CA VAL A 72 -4.38 5.93 3.55
C VAL A 72 -4.04 7.39 3.84
N GLY A 73 -3.63 8.15 2.82
CA GLY A 73 -3.21 9.55 2.96
C GLY A 73 -4.38 10.50 3.18
N ALA A 74 -4.22 11.46 4.09
CA ALA A 74 -5.23 12.49 4.39
C ALA A 74 -5.56 13.33 3.15
N GLY A 75 -6.84 13.48 2.80
CA GLY A 75 -7.26 14.27 1.63
C GLY A 75 -6.89 13.63 0.28
N THR A 76 -6.43 12.37 0.28
CA THR A 76 -5.95 11.69 -0.94
C THR A 76 -6.74 10.43 -1.25
N THR A 77 -6.58 9.94 -2.47
CA THR A 77 -7.04 8.61 -2.95
C THR A 77 -5.90 7.59 -3.00
N THR A 78 -4.90 7.76 -2.12
CA THR A 78 -3.67 6.98 -2.15
C THR A 78 -3.40 6.26 -0.84
N ILE A 79 -2.82 5.08 -0.95
CA ILE A 79 -2.23 4.31 0.15
C ILE A 79 -0.71 4.37 0.00
N ASN A 80 -0.03 4.59 1.11
CA ASN A 80 1.42 4.67 1.19
C ASN A 80 1.95 3.46 1.98
N PRO A 81 2.44 2.41 1.28
CA PRO A 81 3.18 1.32 1.91
C PRO A 81 4.46 1.84 2.57
N ARG A 82 4.76 1.35 3.77
CA ARG A 82 5.83 1.80 4.64
C ARG A 82 6.52 0.62 5.32
N LYS A 83 7.72 0.87 5.80
CA LYS A 83 8.51 -0.04 6.65
C LYS A 83 9.11 0.69 7.84
N MET A 84 9.26 -0.01 8.96
CA MET A 84 10.00 0.51 10.11
C MET A 84 11.51 0.39 9.89
N VAL A 85 12.23 1.50 9.97
CA VAL A 85 13.70 1.54 9.93
C VAL A 85 14.17 2.27 11.17
N THR A 86 14.80 1.54 12.10
CA THR A 86 15.40 2.09 13.32
C THR A 86 14.42 3.03 14.07
N GLY A 87 13.22 2.54 14.35
CA GLY A 87 12.18 3.30 15.05
C GLY A 87 11.43 4.34 14.22
N THR A 88 11.73 4.48 12.93
CA THR A 88 11.09 5.47 12.04
C THR A 88 10.35 4.80 10.88
N ALA A 89 9.09 5.16 10.67
CA ALA A 89 8.31 4.69 9.52
C ALA A 89 8.74 5.41 8.24
N THR A 90 9.37 4.68 7.32
CA THR A 90 9.83 5.18 6.02
C THR A 90 8.94 4.64 4.89
N ILE A 91 8.75 5.42 3.82
CA ILE A 91 7.97 4.98 2.65
C ILE A 91 8.77 3.91 1.90
N LEU A 92 8.10 2.84 1.47
CA LEU A 92 8.74 1.84 0.61
C LEU A 92 9.18 2.48 -0.70
N THR A 93 10.38 2.16 -1.15
CA THR A 93 10.90 2.63 -2.45
C THR A 93 10.98 1.47 -3.41
N ASP A 94 11.27 1.76 -4.67
CA ASP A 94 11.50 0.74 -5.68
C ASP A 94 12.61 -0.27 -5.34
N ALA A 95 13.54 0.08 -4.45
CA ALA A 95 14.59 -0.82 -3.96
C ALA A 95 14.03 -1.95 -3.08
N ASP A 96 12.80 -1.80 -2.58
CA ASP A 96 12.16 -2.74 -1.67
C ASP A 96 11.40 -3.86 -2.41
N PHE A 97 11.16 -3.68 -3.71
CA PHE A 97 10.36 -4.59 -4.54
C PHE A 97 11.26 -5.46 -5.43
N THR A 98 10.83 -6.70 -5.63
CA THR A 98 11.40 -7.60 -6.65
C THR A 98 10.45 -7.72 -7.84
N ASN A 99 10.82 -8.51 -8.84
CA ASN A 99 9.98 -8.73 -10.02
C ASN A 99 8.66 -9.45 -9.71
N THR A 100 8.60 -10.22 -8.63
CA THR A 100 7.45 -11.08 -8.28
C THR A 100 6.77 -10.67 -6.98
N THR A 101 6.95 -9.42 -6.54
CA THR A 101 6.35 -8.94 -5.31
C THR A 101 4.83 -9.11 -5.31
N ILE A 102 4.34 -9.66 -4.21
CA ILE A 102 2.92 -9.74 -3.88
C ILE A 102 2.65 -8.68 -2.81
N LEU A 103 1.61 -7.88 -3.02
CA LEU A 103 1.14 -6.85 -2.10
C LEU A 103 -0.36 -7.03 -1.91
N ARG A 104 -0.76 -7.24 -0.66
CA ARG A 104 -2.17 -7.28 -0.26
C ARG A 104 -2.41 -6.21 0.79
N LEU A 105 -3.51 -5.48 0.63
CA LEU A 105 -3.91 -4.42 1.55
C LEU A 105 -5.37 -4.60 1.89
N ASP A 106 -5.70 -4.39 3.16
CA ASP A 106 -7.07 -4.39 3.63
C ASP A 106 -7.26 -3.29 4.67
N GLY A 107 -8.40 -2.61 4.63
CA GLY A 107 -8.69 -1.63 5.65
C GLY A 107 -9.98 -0.88 5.44
N SER A 108 -10.14 0.16 6.26
CA SER A 108 -11.26 1.07 6.16
C SER A 108 -10.83 2.51 6.45
N TYR A 109 -11.51 3.46 5.82
CA TYR A 109 -11.26 4.86 6.06
C TYR A 109 -12.55 5.69 5.97
N LYS A 110 -12.53 6.84 6.65
CA LYS A 110 -13.59 7.83 6.54
C LYS A 110 -13.35 8.73 5.32
N VAL A 111 -14.38 8.90 4.50
CA VAL A 111 -14.41 9.91 3.43
C VAL A 111 -14.73 11.29 3.98
#